data_AF-A0A0B8PFZ4-F1
#
_entry.id   AF-A0A0B8PFZ4-F1
#
_cell.length_a   1.000
_cell.length_b   1.000
_cell.length_c   1.000
_cell.angle_alpha   90.00
_cell.angle_beta   90.00
_cell.angle_gamma   90.00
#
_symmetry.space_group_name_H-M   'P 1'
#
loop_
_entity.id
_entity.type
_entity.pdbx_description
1 polymer ?
#
loop_
_entity_poly.entity_id
_entity_poly.type
_entity_poly.pdbx_seq_one_letter_code
_entity_poly.pdbx_strand_id
1 'polypeptide(L)' 'MSTSTRNFPNRLGTGANVFLSSAELAAVGAILGRIPTKEEYLEYASQIDATAADTYRYLNFHRMQDYVKKADEVIFQEPA' A
#
# COMPACT_ATOMS: atom_id res chain seq x y z
N MET A 1 1.38 6.13 -12.97
CA MET A 1 0.76 4.81 -12.68
C MET A 1 -0.07 4.94 -11.41
N SER A 2 -1.05 4.08 -11.15
CA SER A 2 -1.95 4.22 -10.01
C SER A 2 -2.32 2.86 -9.40
N THR A 3 -2.36 2.79 -8.07
CA THR A 3 -2.90 1.65 -7.29
C THR A 3 -4.40 1.79 -7.01
N SER A 4 -5.06 2.76 -7.66
CA SER A 4 -6.50 2.95 -7.56
C SER A 4 -7.27 1.79 -8.22
N THR A 5 -8.59 1.85 -8.14
CA THR A 5 -9.47 0.81 -8.69
C THR A 5 -9.93 1.10 -10.11
N ARG A 6 -9.70 2.30 -10.64
CA ARG A 6 -10.27 2.76 -11.93
C ARG A 6 -9.34 3.73 -12.67
N ASN A 7 -9.26 3.60 -13.99
CA ASN A 7 -8.46 4.45 -14.88
C ASN A 7 -9.26 5.00 -16.09
N PHE A 8 -10.58 5.11 -15.99
CA PHE A 8 -11.41 5.68 -17.06
C PHE A 8 -10.99 7.12 -17.41
N PRO A 9 -11.22 7.59 -18.66
CA PRO A 9 -10.85 8.93 -19.08
C PRO A 9 -11.35 10.03 -18.12
N ASN A 10 -10.51 11.05 -17.90
CA ASN A 10 -10.79 12.21 -17.05
C ASN A 10 -11.05 11.88 -15.56
N ARG A 11 -10.63 10.70 -15.07
CA ARG A 11 -10.79 10.33 -13.66
C ARG A 11 -9.78 11.01 -12.73
N LEU A 12 -8.49 10.97 -13.08
CA LEU A 12 -7.42 11.58 -12.29
C LEU A 12 -6.95 12.92 -12.86
N GLY A 13 -7.28 13.21 -14.12
CA GLY A 13 -6.95 14.46 -14.78
C GLY A 13 -7.44 14.48 -16.22
N THR A 14 -7.73 15.67 -16.74
CA THR A 14 -8.18 15.87 -18.11
C THR A 14 -7.10 15.43 -19.10
N GLY A 15 -7.44 14.53 -20.01
CA GLY A 15 -6.50 14.00 -21.02
C GLY A 15 -5.37 13.11 -20.46
N ALA A 16 -5.46 12.71 -19.19
CA ALA A 16 -4.45 11.87 -18.57
C ALA A 16 -4.57 10.39 -18.99
N ASN A 17 -3.44 9.79 -19.36
CA ASN A 17 -3.33 8.35 -19.55
C ASN A 17 -2.88 7.70 -18.24
N VAL A 18 -3.73 6.88 -17.65
CA VAL A 18 -3.51 6.27 -16.34
C VAL A 18 -3.42 4.74 -16.48
N PHE A 19 -2.32 4.18 -15.98
CA PHE A 19 -2.08 2.73 -15.94
C PHE A 19 -2.25 2.22 -14.51
N LEU A 20 -3.11 1.21 -14.33
CA LEU A 20 -3.30 0.55 -13.04
C LEU A 20 -2.17 -0.45 -12.78
N SER A 21 -1.61 -0.43 -11.58
CA SER A 21 -0.46 -1.26 -11.19
C SER A 21 -0.49 -1.59 -9.70
N SER A 22 0.36 -2.53 -9.27
CA SER A 22 0.65 -2.73 -7.84
C SER A 22 1.43 -1.54 -7.25
N ALA A 23 1.57 -1.50 -5.93
CA ALA A 23 2.33 -0.46 -5.24
C ALA A 23 3.84 -0.57 -5.51
N GLU A 24 4.37 -1.79 -5.56
CA GLU A 24 5.77 -2.07 -5.85
C GLU A 24 6.12 -1.63 -7.28
N LEU A 25 5.30 -2.01 -8.26
CA LEU A 25 5.51 -1.59 -9.64
C LEU A 25 5.37 -0.06 -9.78
N ALA A 26 4.41 0.56 -9.09
CA ALA A 26 4.27 2.02 -9.02
C ALA A 26 5.52 2.70 -8.48
N ALA A 27 6.12 2.17 -7.41
CA ALA A 27 7.35 2.69 -6.83
C ALA A 27 8.53 2.58 -7.80
N VAL A 28 8.72 1.42 -8.44
CA VAL A 28 9.79 1.24 -9.44
C VAL A 28 9.63 2.20 -10.61
N GLY A 29 8.41 2.34 -11.15
CA GLY A 29 8.16 3.28 -12.26
C GLY A 29 8.33 4.75 -11.84
N ALA A 30 8.09 5.09 -10.57
CA ALA A 30 8.37 6.43 -10.05
C ALA A 30 9.87 6.72 -9.94
N ILE A 31 10.68 5.72 -9.54
CA ILE A 31 12.14 5.83 -9.50
C ILE A 31 12.72 6.00 -10.92
N LEU A 32 12.25 5.19 -11.88
CA LEU A 32 12.79 5.18 -13.25
C LEU A 32 12.19 6.27 -14.15
N GLY A 33 11.06 6.87 -13.78
CA GLY A 33 10.34 7.86 -14.58
C GLY A 33 9.61 7.29 -15.81
N ARG A 34 9.50 5.96 -15.92
CA ARG A 34 8.84 5.24 -17.02
C ARG A 34 8.31 3.88 -16.57
N ILE A 35 7.52 3.22 -17.41
CA ILE A 35 7.13 1.82 -17.18
C ILE A 35 8.40 0.95 -17.34
N PRO A 36 8.78 0.16 -16.31
CA PRO A 36 9.97 -0.69 -16.38
C PRO A 36 9.77 -1.89 -17.31
N THR A 37 10.87 -2.49 -17.76
CA THR A 37 10.82 -3.87 -18.28
C THR A 37 10.62 -4.86 -17.14
N LYS A 38 10.33 -6.11 -17.49
CA LYS A 38 10.19 -7.19 -16.50
C LYS A 38 11.49 -7.40 -15.73
N GLU A 39 12.62 -7.37 -16.42
CA GLU A 39 13.95 -7.60 -15.85
C GLU A 39 14.31 -6.50 -14.85
N GLU A 40 14.07 -5.23 -15.22
CA GLU A 40 14.28 -4.08 -14.34
C GLU A 40 13.40 -4.19 -13.09
N TYR A 41 12.11 -4.53 -13.26
CA TYR A 41 11.21 -4.72 -12.12
C TYR A 41 11.71 -5.81 -11.15
N LEU A 42 12.14 -6.96 -11.67
CA LEU A 42 12.60 -8.09 -10.86
C LEU A 42 13.88 -7.76 -10.08
N GLU A 43 14.76 -6.94 -10.64
CA GLU A 43 15.95 -6.45 -9.93
C GLU A 43 15.57 -5.68 -8.65
N TYR A 44 14.64 -4.72 -8.75
CA TYR A 44 14.15 -4.00 -7.57
C TYR A 44 13.34 -4.88 -6.62
N ALA A 45 12.48 -5.75 -7.15
CA ALA A 45 11.64 -6.64 -6.34
C ALA A 45 12.49 -7.59 -5.46
N SER A 46 13.62 -8.07 -5.98
CA SER A 46 14.54 -8.94 -5.24
C SER A 46 15.12 -8.26 -3.98
N GLN A 47 15.31 -6.94 -4.02
CA GLN A 47 15.82 -6.18 -2.87
C GLN A 47 14.78 -6.04 -1.77
N ILE A 48 13.49 -5.93 -2.15
CA ILE A 48 12.36 -5.84 -1.21
C ILE A 48 12.13 -7.20 -0.53
N ASP A 49 12.33 -8.29 -1.27
CA ASP A 49 12.10 -9.65 -0.78
C ASP A 49 12.96 -9.99 0.45
N ALA A 50 14.17 -9.43 0.52
CA ALA A 50 15.09 -9.59 1.66
C ALA A 50 14.51 -9.14 3.01
N THR A 51 13.58 -8.17 3.00
CA THR A 51 12.92 -7.66 4.22
C THR A 51 11.42 -7.93 4.23
N ALA A 52 10.90 -8.76 3.31
CA ALA A 52 9.47 -8.97 3.09
C ALA A 52 8.69 -9.31 4.37
N ALA A 53 9.26 -10.15 5.24
CA ALA A 53 8.61 -10.55 6.49
C ALA A 53 8.36 -9.37 7.45
N ASP A 54 9.25 -8.37 7.46
CA ASP A 54 9.04 -7.15 8.25
C ASP A 54 8.19 -6.12 7.49
N THR A 55 8.39 -5.98 6.17
CA THR A 55 7.69 -5.03 5.31
C THR A 55 6.18 -5.29 5.24
N TYR A 56 5.75 -6.55 5.09
CA TYR A 56 4.34 -6.90 4.85
C TYR A 56 3.56 -7.26 6.13
N ARG A 57 3.94 -6.70 7.28
CA ARG A 57 3.19 -6.90 8.53
C ARG A 57 1.88 -6.12 8.52
N TYR A 58 0.78 -6.82 8.74
CA TYR A 58 -0.52 -6.18 8.97
C TYR A 58 -0.60 -5.56 10.37
N LEU A 59 -1.38 -4.49 10.48
CA LEU A 59 -1.70 -3.89 11.77
C LEU A 59 -2.59 -4.82 12.58
N ASN A 60 -2.10 -5.17 13.76
CA ASN A 60 -2.80 -6.00 14.73
C ASN A 60 -2.99 -5.18 16.00
N PHE A 61 -4.07 -4.40 16.09
CA PHE A 61 -4.28 -3.41 17.16
C PHE A 61 -4.26 -4.01 18.58
N HIS A 62 -4.69 -5.27 18.72
CA HIS A 62 -4.62 -6.01 19.98
C HIS A 62 -3.18 -6.32 20.46
N ARG A 63 -2.17 -6.15 19.60
CA ARG A 63 -0.73 -6.30 19.93
C ARG A 63 -0.03 -4.96 20.10
N MET A 64 -0.74 -3.84 19.94
CA MET A 64 -0.18 -2.49 19.97
C MET A 64 -0.59 -1.80 21.27
N GLN A 65 0.38 -1.53 22.15
CA GLN A 65 0.12 -1.03 23.50
C GLN A 65 -0.73 0.25 23.53
N ASP A 66 -0.54 1.16 22.58
CA ASP A 66 -1.29 2.41 22.51
C ASP A 66 -2.80 2.20 22.25
N TYR A 67 -3.16 1.09 21.59
CA TYR A 67 -4.54 0.70 21.35
C TYR A 67 -5.10 -0.13 22.50
N VAL A 68 -4.28 -1.03 23.07
CA VAL A 68 -4.68 -1.87 24.21
C VAL A 68 -5.01 -1.00 25.43
N LYS A 69 -4.13 -0.05 25.80
CA LYS A 69 -4.36 0.84 26.95
C LYS A 69 -5.68 1.61 26.84
N LYS A 70 -5.97 2.16 25.65
CA LYS A 70 -7.23 2.87 25.41
C LYS A 70 -8.44 1.96 25.45
N ALA A 71 -8.30 0.73 24.95
CA ALA A 71 -9.37 -0.26 24.99
C ALA A 71 -9.69 -0.70 26.43
N ASP A 72 -8.68 -0.82 27.29
CA ASP A 72 -8.83 -1.22 28.71
C ASP A 72 -9.61 -0.19 29.54
N GLU A 73 -9.62 1.07 29.13
CA GLU A 73 -10.37 2.16 29.77
C GLU A 73 -11.85 2.21 29.36
N VAL A 74 -12.27 1.38 28.39
CA VAL A 74 -13.65 1.38 27.88
C VAL A 74 -14.58 0.66 28.85
N ILE A 75 -15.55 1.39 29.39
CA ILE A 75 -16.66 0.84 30.19
C ILE A 75 -17.87 0.66 29.27
N PHE A 76 -18.37 -0.57 29.16
CA PHE A 76 -19.57 -0.87 28.37
C PHE A 76 -20.81 -0.40 29.14
N GLN A 77 -21.64 0.43 28.52
CA GLN A 77 -22.96 0.75 29.05
C GLN A 77 -23.94 -0.32 28.55
N GLU A 78 -24.48 -1.12 29.47
CA GLU A 78 -25.62 -1.99 29.17
C GLU A 78 -26.92 -1.17 29.26
N PRO A 79 -27.81 -1.27 28.26
CA PRO A 79 -29.14 -0.68 28.36
C PRO A 79 -29.94 -1.37 29.47
N ALA A 80 -30.68 -0.57 30.24
CA ALA A 80 -31.54 -1.01 31.34
C ALA A 80 -32.72 -1.89 30.88
#